data_AF-B8B676-F1
#
_entry.id   AF-B8B676-F1
#
_cell.length_a   1.000
_cell.length_b   1.000
_cell.length_c   1.000
_cell.angle_alpha   90.00
_cell.angle_beta   90.00
_cell.angle_gamma   90.00
#
_symmetry.space_group_name_H-M   'P 1'
#
loop_
_entity.id
_entity.type
_entity.pdbx_description
1 polymer ?
#
loop_
_entity_poly.entity_id
_entity_poly.type
_entity_poly.pdbx_seq_one_letter_code
_entity_poly.pdbx_strand_id
1 'polypeptide(L)'
;MSRWRAAAARISAAAESRLLSRAFSRVGTPAPQPPCRGFSKASAAAAASSRGPAAAAATTTATAAGARPEVRLNSMFLSKPCSLALPPDSPLRVEDPKFEGIKHLMLTLLLFYSKQSKSIRGANVVYHRITSQVDKSDIFDVFQLEKTFKTTFSLLVLHMWLILRRLKEEGKDGVKFGQYIYEIYNHDVELRVSKAGVNLLLTKWMKELEKIFYGNIVKYDSAISPEARQDDLVNVIWRNVYADEGSEAMDAAAVPAIQALARYTRREATCLSLTDKEAMFSGNFKFTALLPNSPSPAKPVR
;
A
#
# COMPACT_ATOMS: atom_id res chain seq x y z
N MET A 1 23.83 21.03 -5.20
CA MET A 1 23.57 20.33 -3.92
C MET A 1 22.12 20.56 -3.53
N SER A 2 21.27 19.52 -3.56
CA SER A 2 19.81 19.71 -3.52
C SER A 2 19.36 20.21 -2.14
N ARG A 3 18.47 21.20 -2.15
CA ARG A 3 17.80 21.78 -0.95
C ARG A 3 17.09 20.72 -0.10
N TRP A 4 16.91 19.51 -0.64
CA TRP A 4 16.30 18.35 0.02
C TRP A 4 17.26 17.57 0.92
N ARG A 5 18.58 17.52 0.66
CA ARG A 5 19.54 16.97 1.65
C ARG A 5 19.53 17.75 2.95
N ALA A 6 19.33 19.07 2.88
CA ALA A 6 19.19 19.94 4.06
C ALA A 6 17.82 19.79 4.75
N ALA A 7 16.75 19.50 4.01
CA ALA A 7 15.42 19.23 4.59
C ALA A 7 15.36 17.83 5.23
N ALA A 8 15.91 16.80 4.57
CA ALA A 8 16.07 15.45 5.10
C ALA A 8 17.03 15.40 6.29
N ALA A 9 18.14 16.15 6.28
CA ALA A 9 19.01 16.26 7.45
C ALA A 9 18.35 17.04 8.60
N ARG A 10 17.52 18.05 8.32
CA ARG A 10 16.76 18.79 9.34
C ARG A 10 15.59 17.99 9.92
N ILE A 11 14.92 17.17 9.11
CA ILE A 11 13.84 16.29 9.54
C ILE A 11 14.43 15.03 10.20
N SER A 12 15.56 14.49 9.74
CA SER A 12 16.28 13.40 10.41
C SER A 12 16.87 13.88 11.75
N ALA A 13 17.49 15.06 11.82
CA ALA A 13 17.99 15.61 13.09
C ALA A 13 16.87 16.05 14.06
N ALA A 14 15.72 16.51 13.54
CA ALA A 14 14.53 16.82 14.36
C ALA A 14 13.75 15.55 14.78
N ALA A 15 13.72 14.51 13.95
CA ALA A 15 13.08 13.23 14.23
C ALA A 15 13.93 12.34 15.16
N GLU A 16 15.26 12.37 15.02
CA GLU A 16 16.20 11.65 15.90
C GLU A 16 16.27 12.27 17.31
N SER A 17 16.07 13.58 17.47
CA SER A 17 16.23 14.22 18.80
C SER A 17 14.93 14.54 19.54
N ARG A 18 13.80 14.78 18.88
CA ARG A 18 12.61 15.35 19.56
C ARG A 18 11.29 14.61 19.39
N LEU A 19 11.07 13.81 18.35
CA LEU A 19 9.80 13.09 18.17
C LEU A 19 9.91 11.60 18.47
N LEU A 20 11.03 10.96 18.16
CA LEU A 20 11.26 9.58 18.62
C LEU A 20 11.54 9.54 20.13
N SER A 21 12.26 10.52 20.71
CA SER A 21 12.53 10.56 22.16
C SER A 21 11.32 10.96 23.02
N ARG A 22 10.48 11.93 22.58
CA ARG A 22 9.26 12.30 23.33
C ARG A 22 8.09 11.33 23.17
N ALA A 23 8.05 10.53 22.11
CA ALA A 23 7.10 9.41 22.02
C ALA A 23 7.38 8.34 23.10
N PHE A 24 8.57 8.37 23.74
CA PHE A 24 8.97 7.47 24.83
C PHE A 24 9.02 8.15 26.21
N SER A 25 8.43 9.34 26.41
CA SER A 25 8.42 9.98 27.73
C SER A 25 7.10 10.70 28.05
N ARG A 26 6.28 9.98 28.84
CA ARG A 26 5.14 10.37 29.67
C ARG A 26 3.78 10.68 29.01
N VAL A 27 2.85 9.81 29.42
CA VAL A 27 1.40 9.97 29.63
C VAL A 27 0.99 11.40 29.98
N GLY A 28 -0.03 11.91 29.28
CA GLY A 28 -0.78 13.12 29.61
C GLY A 28 -1.95 13.32 28.63
N THR A 29 -3.17 13.40 29.16
CA THR A 29 -4.50 13.50 28.51
C THR A 29 -4.62 14.56 27.40
N PRO A 30 -5.48 14.35 26.36
CA PRO A 30 -5.62 15.29 25.25
C PRO A 30 -6.68 16.38 25.52
N ALA A 31 -6.36 17.61 25.10
CA ALA A 31 -7.29 18.74 24.96
C ALA A 31 -7.76 18.87 23.49
N PRO A 32 -8.93 19.48 23.21
CA PRO A 32 -9.63 19.37 21.93
C PRO A 32 -9.07 20.31 20.86
N GLN A 33 -9.11 19.89 19.59
CA GLN A 33 -8.74 20.69 18.41
C GLN A 33 -9.98 21.02 17.54
N PRO A 34 -10.04 22.21 16.91
CA PRO A 34 -11.20 22.70 16.17
C PRO A 34 -11.25 22.18 14.71
N PRO A 35 -12.41 22.29 14.01
CA PRO A 35 -12.61 21.68 12.70
C PRO A 35 -11.92 22.47 11.58
N CYS A 36 -11.17 21.77 10.72
CA CYS A 36 -10.63 22.31 9.48
C CYS A 36 -11.69 22.21 8.35
N ARG A 37 -11.92 23.34 7.66
CA ARG A 37 -12.78 23.46 6.48
C ARG A 37 -12.05 23.10 5.18
N GLY A 38 -12.75 22.39 4.28
CA GLY A 38 -12.54 22.34 2.82
C GLY A 38 -11.84 21.06 2.36
N PHE A 39 -12.37 20.28 1.39
CA PHE A 39 -12.79 20.72 0.06
C PHE A 39 -13.88 19.83 -0.57
N SER A 40 -15.00 20.45 -0.96
CA SER A 40 -15.91 19.96 -2.01
C SER A 40 -15.77 20.84 -3.25
N LYS A 41 -15.41 20.23 -4.40
CA LYS A 41 -15.81 20.60 -5.79
C LYS A 41 -14.79 20.05 -6.78
N ALA A 42 -15.13 18.94 -7.43
CA ALA A 42 -14.92 18.68 -8.86
C ALA A 42 -15.26 17.22 -9.22
N SER A 43 -16.55 16.88 -9.34
CA SER A 43 -17.02 15.83 -10.26
C SER A 43 -18.55 15.92 -10.41
N ALA A 44 -19.02 17.01 -10.99
CA ALA A 44 -20.42 17.12 -11.42
C ALA A 44 -20.47 17.92 -12.71
N ALA A 45 -20.13 17.28 -13.83
CA ALA A 45 -20.46 17.75 -15.18
C ALA A 45 -20.16 16.64 -16.21
N ALA A 46 -21.11 15.72 -16.42
CA ALA A 46 -21.33 15.02 -17.70
C ALA A 46 -22.53 14.09 -17.59
N ALA A 47 -23.75 14.63 -17.66
CA ALA A 47 -24.92 13.89 -18.15
C ALA A 47 -26.07 14.88 -18.40
N ALA A 48 -26.14 15.40 -19.63
CA ALA A 48 -27.31 16.10 -20.11
C ALA A 48 -28.05 15.21 -21.13
N SER A 49 -29.28 14.86 -20.77
CA SER A 49 -30.48 14.84 -21.61
C SER A 49 -30.58 13.89 -22.81
N SER A 50 -31.41 12.85 -22.66
CA SER A 50 -32.53 12.61 -23.59
C SER A 50 -33.69 11.92 -22.87
N ARG A 51 -34.90 12.50 -23.01
CA ARG A 51 -36.19 11.97 -22.53
C ARG A 51 -36.99 11.54 -23.76
N GLY A 52 -37.55 10.34 -23.74
CA GLY A 52 -38.56 9.83 -24.67
C GLY A 52 -39.10 8.46 -24.19
N PRO A 53 -40.39 8.11 -24.42
CA PRO A 53 -41.18 7.43 -23.39
C PRO A 53 -41.46 5.92 -23.60
N ALA A 54 -41.82 5.28 -22.48
CA ALA A 54 -42.80 4.21 -22.25
C ALA A 54 -42.66 2.82 -22.94
N ALA A 55 -42.43 1.84 -22.05
CA ALA A 55 -43.13 0.55 -21.89
C ALA A 55 -43.24 -0.43 -23.07
N ALA A 56 -42.50 -1.54 -22.97
CA ALA A 56 -42.98 -2.87 -23.34
C ALA A 56 -42.23 -3.94 -22.51
N ALA A 57 -43.00 -4.80 -21.83
CA ALA A 57 -42.52 -5.93 -21.06
C ALA A 57 -41.97 -7.01 -22.00
N ALA A 58 -40.76 -7.51 -21.71
CA ALA A 58 -40.22 -8.72 -22.32
C ALA A 58 -39.41 -9.51 -21.30
N THR A 59 -40.04 -10.54 -20.75
CA THR A 59 -39.42 -11.65 -20.04
C THR A 59 -38.55 -12.44 -21.01
N THR A 60 -37.23 -12.47 -20.80
CA THR A 60 -36.36 -13.52 -21.38
C THR A 60 -35.04 -13.62 -20.61
N THR A 61 -34.93 -14.72 -19.86
CA THR A 61 -33.75 -15.58 -19.73
C THR A 61 -32.45 -14.95 -19.23
N ALA A 62 -32.27 -15.02 -17.91
CA ALA A 62 -30.99 -14.87 -17.25
C ALA A 62 -29.99 -15.90 -17.80
N THR A 63 -29.06 -15.43 -18.63
CA THR A 63 -27.85 -16.18 -18.96
C THR A 63 -26.93 -16.12 -17.73
N ALA A 64 -26.63 -17.28 -17.16
CA ALA A 64 -25.83 -17.45 -15.97
C ALA A 64 -24.43 -16.84 -16.14
N ALA A 65 -24.22 -15.65 -15.58
CA ALA A 65 -22.89 -15.13 -15.31
C ALA A 65 -22.25 -16.03 -14.24
N GLY A 66 -21.10 -16.62 -14.55
CA GLY A 66 -20.41 -17.59 -13.71
C GLY A 66 -20.33 -17.15 -12.25
N ALA A 67 -20.75 -18.04 -11.35
CA ALA A 67 -20.76 -17.79 -9.92
C ALA A 67 -19.35 -17.35 -9.46
N ARG A 68 -19.20 -16.08 -9.09
CA ARG A 68 -18.02 -15.61 -8.37
C ARG A 68 -17.95 -16.39 -7.06
N PRO A 69 -16.78 -16.91 -6.67
CA PRO A 69 -16.64 -17.61 -5.39
C PRO A 69 -17.09 -16.67 -4.27
N GLU A 70 -18.03 -17.15 -3.45
CA GLU A 70 -18.61 -16.39 -2.34
C GLU A 70 -17.49 -16.03 -1.33
N VAL A 71 -17.18 -14.74 -1.21
CA VAL A 71 -16.11 -14.23 -0.34
C VAL A 71 -16.60 -14.25 1.12
N ARG A 72 -16.19 -15.26 1.88
CA ARG A 72 -16.50 -15.36 3.32
C ARG A 72 -15.51 -14.58 4.17
N LEU A 73 -15.76 -13.27 4.32
CA LEU A 73 -14.88 -12.32 5.03
C LEU A 73 -14.49 -12.77 6.44
N ASN A 74 -15.44 -13.32 7.20
CA ASN A 74 -15.23 -13.72 8.60
C ASN A 74 -14.23 -14.88 8.77
N SER A 75 -14.04 -15.70 7.73
CA SER A 75 -13.10 -16.84 7.75
C SER A 75 -11.76 -16.55 7.08
N MET A 76 -11.58 -15.37 6.47
CA MET A 76 -10.35 -15.03 5.76
C MET A 76 -9.21 -14.64 6.71
N PHE A 77 -7.98 -14.99 6.30
CA PHE A 77 -6.73 -14.64 6.98
C PHE A 77 -6.57 -15.19 8.40
N LEU A 78 -7.26 -16.30 8.72
CA LEU A 78 -7.14 -16.99 10.01
C LEU A 78 -6.04 -18.07 10.04
N SER A 79 -5.44 -18.39 8.89
CA SER A 79 -4.33 -19.35 8.82
C SER A 79 -3.12 -18.83 9.59
N LYS A 80 -2.29 -19.74 10.13
CA LYS A 80 -1.04 -19.37 10.79
C LYS A 80 -0.19 -18.47 9.86
N PRO A 81 0.36 -17.34 10.36
CA PRO A 81 1.30 -16.53 9.61
C PRO A 81 2.54 -17.34 9.20
N CYS A 82 3.07 -17.06 8.02
CA CYS A 82 4.28 -17.69 7.48
C CYS A 82 5.10 -16.66 6.70
N SER A 83 6.36 -16.97 6.38
CA SER A 83 7.16 -16.11 5.49
C SER A 83 6.44 -15.86 4.16
N LEU A 84 6.58 -14.64 3.63
CA LEU A 84 6.09 -14.25 2.30
C LEU A 84 7.16 -14.42 1.22
N ALA A 85 8.34 -14.95 1.56
CA ALA A 85 9.41 -15.21 0.61
C ALA A 85 8.93 -16.12 -0.52
N LEU A 86 9.27 -15.76 -1.75
CA LEU A 86 8.99 -16.59 -2.91
C LEU A 86 9.89 -17.83 -2.87
N PRO A 87 9.35 -19.03 -3.11
CA PRO A 87 10.15 -20.24 -3.14
C PRO A 87 11.15 -20.18 -4.30
N PRO A 88 12.34 -20.82 -4.19
CA PRO A 88 13.44 -20.68 -5.15
C PRO A 88 13.09 -20.98 -6.61
N ASP A 89 12.10 -21.84 -6.84
CA ASP A 89 11.58 -22.28 -8.13
C ASP A 89 10.47 -21.39 -8.71
N SER A 90 10.04 -20.35 -7.98
CA SER A 90 8.95 -19.49 -8.42
C SER A 90 9.34 -18.66 -9.65
N PRO A 91 8.51 -18.66 -10.72
CA PRO A 91 8.76 -17.87 -11.92
C PRO A 91 8.66 -16.35 -11.66
N LEU A 92 8.14 -15.96 -10.49
CA LEU A 92 8.06 -14.56 -10.09
C LEU A 92 9.37 -14.06 -9.46
N ARG A 93 10.34 -14.93 -9.17
CA ARG A 93 11.62 -14.48 -8.60
C ARG A 93 12.38 -13.62 -9.59
N VAL A 94 12.97 -12.56 -9.05
CA VAL A 94 13.87 -11.69 -9.77
C VAL A 94 15.27 -12.06 -9.35
N GLU A 95 16.08 -12.44 -10.33
CA GLU A 95 17.51 -12.70 -10.17
C GLU A 95 18.29 -11.63 -10.93
N ASP A 96 19.33 -11.10 -10.30
CA ASP A 96 20.25 -10.21 -11.00
C ASP A 96 21.01 -11.02 -12.05
N PRO A 97 21.02 -10.59 -13.33
CA PRO A 97 21.74 -11.29 -14.38
C PRO A 97 23.23 -11.34 -14.06
N LYS A 98 23.78 -12.57 -13.98
CA LYS A 98 25.21 -12.81 -13.79
C LYS A 98 25.87 -12.85 -15.16
N PHE A 99 26.48 -11.73 -15.57
CA PHE A 99 27.27 -11.68 -16.79
C PHE A 99 28.70 -12.17 -16.52
N GLU A 100 29.28 -12.92 -17.47
CA GLU A 100 30.65 -13.44 -17.41
C GLU A 100 31.58 -12.74 -18.43
N GLY A 101 32.90 -12.92 -18.25
CA GLY A 101 33.93 -12.43 -19.17
C GLY A 101 34.04 -10.92 -19.28
N ILE A 102 34.28 -10.40 -20.49
CA ILE A 102 34.51 -8.97 -20.74
C ILE A 102 33.28 -8.12 -20.36
N LYS A 103 32.06 -8.67 -20.52
CA LYS A 103 30.82 -8.00 -20.10
C LYS A 103 30.78 -7.79 -18.58
N HIS A 104 31.26 -8.77 -17.80
CA HIS A 104 31.38 -8.63 -16.36
C HIS A 104 32.32 -7.48 -15.99
N LEU A 105 33.50 -7.43 -16.62
CA LEU A 105 34.50 -6.40 -16.37
C LEU A 105 33.96 -5.00 -16.70
N MET A 106 33.33 -4.85 -17.86
CA MET A 106 32.72 -3.59 -18.29
C MET A 106 31.60 -3.15 -17.35
N LEU A 107 30.64 -4.02 -17.02
CA LEU A 107 29.55 -3.69 -16.09
C LEU A 107 30.05 -3.37 -14.68
N THR A 108 31.12 -4.04 -14.24
CA THR A 108 31.79 -3.73 -12.97
C THR A 108 32.41 -2.33 -13.00
N LEU A 109 33.10 -1.97 -14.09
CA LEU A 109 33.66 -0.64 -14.30
C LEU A 109 32.57 0.45 -14.34
N LEU A 110 31.39 0.14 -14.89
CA LEU A 110 30.21 1.01 -14.91
C LEU A 110 29.39 0.99 -13.59
N LEU A 111 29.93 0.45 -12.50
CA LEU A 111 29.28 0.38 -11.18
C LEU A 111 27.94 -0.38 -11.14
N PHE A 112 27.65 -1.24 -12.13
CA PHE A 112 26.40 -2.01 -12.20
C PHE A 112 26.22 -2.94 -10.99
N TYR A 113 27.32 -3.52 -10.51
CA TYR A 113 27.35 -4.43 -9.37
C TYR A 113 27.60 -3.73 -8.02
N SER A 114 27.65 -2.39 -7.99
CA SER A 114 27.80 -1.65 -6.75
C SER A 114 26.62 -1.89 -5.80
N LYS A 115 26.86 -1.78 -4.49
CA LYS A 115 25.80 -1.92 -3.46
C LYS A 115 24.63 -0.98 -3.75
N GLN A 116 24.90 0.24 -4.20
CA GLN A 116 23.88 1.24 -4.52
C GLN A 116 23.03 0.83 -5.73
N SER A 117 23.65 0.42 -6.84
CA SER A 117 22.93 -0.01 -8.04
C SER A 117 22.03 -1.22 -7.76
N LYS A 118 22.55 -2.21 -7.01
CA LYS A 118 21.76 -3.38 -6.55
C LYS A 118 20.58 -2.95 -5.69
N SER A 119 20.79 -2.05 -4.73
CA SER A 119 19.70 -1.54 -3.88
C SER A 119 18.63 -0.78 -4.67
N ILE A 120 19.00 0.00 -5.69
CA ILE A 120 18.02 0.69 -6.54
C ILE A 120 17.16 -0.32 -7.32
N ARG A 121 17.78 -1.37 -7.89
CA ARG A 121 17.03 -2.44 -8.57
C ARG A 121 16.10 -3.19 -7.61
N GLY A 122 16.62 -3.61 -6.45
CA GLY A 122 15.82 -4.25 -5.40
C GLY A 122 14.63 -3.38 -4.98
N ALA A 123 14.84 -2.09 -4.75
CA ALA A 123 13.77 -1.16 -4.38
C ALA A 123 12.68 -1.05 -5.46
N ASN A 124 13.04 -1.06 -6.75
CA ASN A 124 12.07 -1.11 -7.85
C ASN A 124 11.24 -2.40 -7.83
N VAL A 125 11.88 -3.56 -7.60
CA VAL A 125 11.16 -4.84 -7.48
C VAL A 125 10.21 -4.83 -6.30
N VAL A 126 10.67 -4.36 -5.13
CA VAL A 126 9.84 -4.24 -3.92
C VAL A 126 8.64 -3.33 -4.15
N TYR A 127 8.86 -2.15 -4.75
CA TYR A 127 7.77 -1.24 -5.05
C TYR A 127 6.79 -1.83 -6.06
N HIS A 128 7.28 -2.56 -7.07
CA HIS A 128 6.44 -3.31 -7.99
C HIS A 128 5.61 -4.39 -7.27
N ARG A 129 6.12 -5.04 -6.20
CA ARG A 129 5.30 -5.96 -5.39
C ARG A 129 4.13 -5.24 -4.72
N ILE A 130 4.38 -4.04 -4.20
CA ILE A 130 3.35 -3.21 -3.58
C ILE A 130 2.26 -2.85 -4.61
N THR A 131 2.64 -2.25 -5.74
CA THR A 131 1.67 -1.84 -6.77
C THR A 131 0.95 -3.05 -7.37
N SER A 132 1.65 -4.17 -7.60
CA SER A 132 1.02 -5.40 -8.09
C SER A 132 -0.02 -5.99 -7.13
N GLN A 133 0.03 -5.64 -5.84
CA GLN A 133 -1.00 -6.04 -4.87
C GLN A 133 -2.14 -5.03 -4.82
N VAL A 134 -1.81 -3.74 -4.81
CA VAL A 134 -2.79 -2.63 -4.67
C VAL A 134 -3.62 -2.44 -5.94
N ASP A 135 -3.04 -2.63 -7.13
CA ASP A 135 -3.73 -2.35 -8.40
C ASP A 135 -4.60 -3.53 -8.91
N LYS A 136 -4.56 -4.68 -8.25
CA LYS A 136 -5.42 -5.86 -8.55
C LYS A 136 -6.89 -5.53 -8.28
N SER A 137 -7.81 -6.02 -9.12
CA SER A 137 -9.26 -5.87 -8.85
C SER A 137 -9.67 -6.53 -7.54
N ASP A 138 -9.10 -7.70 -7.25
CA ASP A 138 -9.47 -8.54 -6.11
C ASP A 138 -9.43 -7.80 -4.76
N ILE A 139 -8.51 -6.85 -4.57
CA ILE A 139 -8.42 -6.11 -3.30
C ILE A 139 -9.62 -5.19 -3.07
N PHE A 140 -10.14 -4.61 -4.15
CA PHE A 140 -11.33 -3.77 -4.10
C PHE A 140 -12.58 -4.63 -3.92
N ASP A 141 -12.67 -5.73 -4.65
CA ASP A 141 -13.81 -6.64 -4.60
C ASP A 141 -13.92 -7.34 -3.23
N VAL A 142 -12.82 -7.90 -2.71
CA VAL A 142 -12.79 -8.61 -1.43
C VAL A 142 -13.07 -7.66 -0.27
N PHE A 143 -12.45 -6.48 -0.24
CA PHE A 143 -12.64 -5.54 0.85
C PHE A 143 -13.82 -4.57 0.63
N GLN A 144 -14.68 -4.82 -0.37
CA GLN A 144 -15.86 -4.01 -0.67
C GLN A 144 -15.54 -2.51 -0.81
N LEU A 145 -14.41 -2.20 -1.45
CA LEU A 145 -13.96 -0.85 -1.70
C LEU A 145 -14.32 -0.45 -3.13
N GLU A 146 -14.83 0.77 -3.31
CA GLU A 146 -14.91 1.36 -4.64
C GLU A 146 -13.50 1.68 -5.14
N LYS A 147 -13.22 1.41 -6.41
CA LYS A 147 -11.93 1.73 -7.02
C LYS A 147 -11.85 3.22 -7.39
N THR A 148 -11.39 4.03 -6.43
CA THR A 148 -11.18 5.48 -6.58
C THR A 148 -9.71 5.83 -6.34
N PHE A 149 -9.30 7.06 -6.67
CA PHE A 149 -7.96 7.56 -6.33
C PHE A 149 -7.71 7.51 -4.81
N LYS A 150 -8.70 7.92 -4.02
CA LYS A 150 -8.64 7.93 -2.54
C LYS A 150 -8.37 6.54 -2.00
N THR A 151 -9.19 5.55 -2.36
CA THR A 151 -9.04 4.17 -1.84
C THR A 151 -7.77 3.52 -2.33
N THR A 152 -7.39 3.73 -3.60
CA THR A 152 -6.12 3.25 -4.16
C THR A 152 -4.93 3.86 -3.41
N PHE A 153 -4.94 5.16 -3.17
CA PHE A 153 -3.90 5.85 -2.41
C PHE A 153 -3.82 5.33 -0.97
N SER A 154 -4.96 5.18 -0.27
CA SER A 154 -4.98 4.65 1.09
C SER A 154 -4.42 3.22 1.18
N LEU A 155 -4.74 2.35 0.22
CA LEU A 155 -4.16 1.01 0.12
C LEU A 155 -2.66 1.03 -0.19
N LEU A 156 -2.22 1.96 -1.04
CA LEU A 156 -0.81 2.18 -1.35
C LEU A 156 -0.03 2.61 -0.11
N VAL A 157 -0.54 3.57 0.66
CA VAL A 157 0.05 4.02 1.93
C VAL A 157 0.12 2.87 2.94
N LEU A 158 -0.94 2.05 3.06
CA LEU A 158 -0.98 0.90 3.96
C LEU A 158 0.12 -0.12 3.64
N HIS A 159 0.28 -0.49 2.37
CA HIS A 159 1.30 -1.47 1.95
C HIS A 159 2.72 -0.88 2.00
N MET A 160 2.89 0.40 1.69
CA MET A 160 4.16 1.11 1.91
C MET A 160 4.54 1.09 3.39
N TRP A 161 3.60 1.37 4.31
CA TRP A 161 3.85 1.31 5.74
C TRP A 161 4.29 -0.08 6.19
N LEU A 162 3.60 -1.15 5.75
CA LEU A 162 3.98 -2.53 6.07
C LEU A 162 5.44 -2.84 5.71
N ILE A 163 5.87 -2.43 4.51
CA ILE A 163 7.24 -2.65 4.03
C ILE A 163 8.25 -1.79 4.78
N LEU A 164 7.98 -0.50 4.96
CA LEU A 164 8.90 0.41 5.67
C LEU A 164 9.06 0.00 7.14
N ARG A 165 7.98 -0.43 7.79
CA ARG A 165 8.01 -0.97 9.15
C ARG A 165 8.94 -2.17 9.26
N ARG A 166 8.79 -3.15 8.36
CA ARG A 166 9.66 -4.34 8.34
C ARG A 166 11.12 -4.00 8.05
N LEU A 167 11.37 -3.10 7.10
CA LEU A 167 12.74 -2.68 6.75
C LEU A 167 13.42 -1.92 7.89
N LYS A 168 12.69 -1.17 8.71
CA LYS A 168 13.25 -0.45 9.87
C LYS A 168 13.94 -1.39 10.86
N GLU A 169 13.47 -2.63 10.99
CA GLU A 169 14.07 -3.67 11.85
C GLU A 169 15.46 -4.09 11.37
N GLU A 170 15.83 -3.81 10.12
CA GLU A 170 17.15 -4.09 9.52
C GLU A 170 18.17 -2.97 9.77
N GLY A 171 17.82 -2.02 10.64
CA GLY A 171 18.68 -0.91 11.06
C GLY A 171 19.02 0.05 9.93
N LYS A 172 20.26 0.56 9.92
CA LYS A 172 20.71 1.63 9.00
C LYS A 172 20.59 1.23 7.52
N ASP A 173 20.88 -0.03 7.20
CA ASP A 173 20.77 -0.55 5.84
C ASP A 173 19.30 -0.56 5.38
N GLY A 174 18.38 -0.97 6.26
CA GLY A 174 16.95 -0.97 5.99
C GLY A 174 16.37 0.43 5.81
N VAL A 175 16.76 1.40 6.65
CA VAL A 175 16.38 2.81 6.49
C VAL A 175 16.85 3.37 5.16
N LYS A 176 18.12 3.11 4.79
CA LYS A 176 18.68 3.55 3.50
C LYS A 176 17.94 2.91 2.31
N PHE A 177 17.61 1.62 2.40
CA PHE A 177 16.87 0.92 1.36
C PHE A 177 15.42 1.42 1.24
N GLY A 178 14.76 1.66 2.37
CA GLY A 178 13.43 2.25 2.44
C GLY A 178 13.35 3.65 1.80
N GLN A 179 14.41 4.45 1.89
CA GLN A 179 14.51 5.74 1.19
C GLN A 179 14.41 5.59 -0.34
N TYR A 180 15.09 4.59 -0.92
CA TYR A 180 14.96 4.33 -2.37
C TYR A 180 13.53 3.95 -2.76
N ILE A 181 12.86 3.12 -1.95
CA ILE A 181 11.46 2.73 -2.20
C ILE A 181 10.54 3.96 -2.08
N TYR A 182 10.75 4.81 -1.09
CA TYR A 182 9.98 6.04 -0.89
C TYR A 182 10.13 7.03 -2.06
N GLU A 183 11.34 7.16 -2.62
CA GLU A 183 11.58 7.98 -3.81
C GLU A 183 10.81 7.47 -5.03
N ILE A 184 10.82 6.15 -5.26
CA ILE A 184 10.05 5.52 -6.34
C ILE A 184 8.54 5.73 -6.11
N TYR A 185 8.07 5.52 -4.87
CA TYR A 185 6.68 5.77 -4.47
C TYR A 185 6.24 7.22 -4.74
N ASN A 186 7.04 8.21 -4.35
CA ASN A 186 6.67 9.61 -4.56
C ASN A 186 6.53 9.95 -6.03
N HIS A 187 7.43 9.42 -6.86
CA HIS A 187 7.35 9.62 -8.30
C HIS A 187 6.09 8.97 -8.89
N ASP A 188 5.75 7.75 -8.47
CA ASP A 188 4.51 7.10 -8.89
C ASP A 188 3.25 7.87 -8.44
N VAL A 189 3.21 8.35 -7.19
CA VAL A 189 2.10 9.17 -6.68
C VAL A 189 1.96 10.47 -7.48
N GLU A 190 3.06 11.14 -7.80
CA GLU A 190 3.06 12.34 -8.65
C GLU A 190 2.43 12.05 -10.02
N LEU A 191 2.83 10.93 -10.66
CA LEU A 191 2.26 10.48 -11.92
C LEU A 191 0.77 10.14 -11.81
N ARG A 192 0.34 9.49 -10.73
CA ARG A 192 -1.08 9.17 -10.48
C ARG A 192 -1.92 10.43 -10.29
N VAL A 193 -1.40 11.42 -9.56
CA VAL A 193 -2.08 12.72 -9.35
C VAL A 193 -2.22 13.48 -10.67
N SER A 194 -1.15 13.53 -11.47
CA SER A 194 -1.19 14.17 -12.80
C SER A 194 -2.21 13.47 -13.72
N LYS A 195 -2.24 12.14 -13.73
CA LYS A 195 -3.23 11.35 -14.48
C LYS A 195 -4.67 11.57 -14.02
N ALA A 196 -4.89 11.87 -12.73
CA ALA A 196 -6.19 12.22 -12.19
C ALA A 196 -6.65 13.65 -12.57
N GLY A 197 -5.90 14.35 -13.42
CA GLY A 197 -6.25 15.68 -13.95
C GLY A 197 -5.77 16.85 -13.08
N VAL A 198 -5.02 16.58 -12.02
CA VAL A 198 -4.49 17.60 -11.11
C VAL A 198 -3.11 18.05 -11.59
N ASN A 199 -3.08 18.90 -12.62
CA ASN A 199 -1.84 19.47 -13.13
C ASN A 199 -1.53 20.85 -12.52
N LEU A 200 -2.57 21.62 -12.18
CA LEU A 200 -2.44 22.86 -11.43
C LEU A 200 -2.32 22.56 -9.94
N LEU A 201 -1.39 23.25 -9.25
CA LEU A 201 -1.15 23.08 -7.82
C LEU A 201 -0.63 21.69 -7.40
N LEU A 202 -0.01 20.93 -8.32
CA LEU A 202 0.58 19.61 -8.04
C LEU A 202 1.46 19.62 -6.77
N THR A 203 2.29 20.65 -6.60
CA THR A 203 3.13 20.82 -5.41
C THR A 203 2.33 20.93 -4.10
N LYS A 204 1.16 21.59 -4.12
CA LYS A 204 0.29 21.70 -2.95
C LYS A 204 -0.36 20.35 -2.63
N TRP A 205 -0.83 19.66 -3.66
CA TRP A 205 -1.40 18.33 -3.54
C TRP A 205 -0.40 17.31 -3.01
N MET A 206 0.81 17.28 -3.57
CA MET A 206 1.88 16.38 -3.11
C MET A 206 2.23 16.60 -1.63
N LYS A 207 2.24 17.86 -1.16
CA LYS A 207 2.46 18.15 0.28
C LYS A 207 1.34 17.62 1.17
N GLU A 208 0.09 17.71 0.71
CA GLU A 208 -1.05 17.17 1.47
C GLU A 208 -1.02 15.64 1.50
N LEU A 209 -0.74 14.99 0.37
CA LEU A 209 -0.57 13.54 0.29
C LEU A 209 0.58 13.04 1.15
N GLU A 210 1.70 13.78 1.19
CA GLU A 210 2.83 13.48 2.08
C GLU A 210 2.43 13.59 3.56
N LYS A 211 1.67 14.62 3.93
CA LYS A 211 1.14 14.76 5.30
C LYS A 211 0.19 13.61 5.67
N ILE A 212 -0.69 13.20 4.75
CA ILE A 212 -1.57 12.04 4.93
C ILE A 212 -0.74 10.77 5.09
N PHE A 213 0.31 10.57 4.28
CA PHE A 213 1.20 9.42 4.36
C PHE A 213 1.85 9.28 5.74
N TYR A 214 2.55 10.33 6.22
CA TYR A 214 3.21 10.26 7.53
C TYR A 214 2.22 10.20 8.70
N GLY A 215 1.09 10.90 8.59
CA GLY A 215 0.02 10.81 9.59
C GLY A 215 -0.53 9.38 9.71
N ASN A 216 -0.66 8.66 8.60
CA ASN A 216 -1.09 7.27 8.57
C ASN A 216 -0.07 6.31 9.16
N ILE A 217 1.23 6.50 8.86
CA ILE A 217 2.30 5.67 9.45
C ILE A 217 2.20 5.67 10.98
N VAL A 218 2.07 6.85 11.59
CA VAL A 218 1.96 6.97 13.06
C VAL A 218 0.71 6.26 13.58
N LYS A 219 -0.45 6.48 12.93
CA LYS A 219 -1.71 5.83 13.33
C LYS A 219 -1.63 4.31 13.24
N TYR A 220 -1.06 3.77 12.16
CA TYR A 220 -0.92 2.32 11.96
C TYR A 220 0.08 1.72 12.96
N ASP A 221 1.22 2.37 13.20
CA ASP A 221 2.20 1.92 14.20
C ASP A 221 1.59 1.87 15.60
N SER A 222 0.84 2.90 16.01
CA SER A 222 0.14 2.90 17.29
C SER A 222 -0.95 1.84 17.37
N ALA A 223 -1.68 1.58 16.28
CA ALA A 223 -2.80 0.64 16.28
C ALA A 223 -2.40 -0.85 16.25
N ILE A 224 -1.12 -1.14 15.99
CA ILE A 224 -0.56 -2.50 16.02
C ILE A 224 0.47 -2.69 17.14
N SER A 225 0.67 -1.68 18.00
CA SER A 225 1.59 -1.80 19.13
C SER A 225 1.08 -2.85 20.14
N PRO A 226 1.97 -3.43 20.97
CA PRO A 226 1.56 -4.38 22.01
C PRO A 226 0.54 -3.80 23.00
N GLU A 227 0.53 -2.48 23.18
CA GLU A 227 -0.37 -1.74 24.07
C GLU A 227 -1.71 -1.35 23.40
N ALA A 228 -1.85 -1.59 22.09
CA ALA A 228 -3.04 -1.23 21.34
C ALA A 228 -4.23 -2.10 21.73
N ARG A 229 -5.43 -1.51 21.73
CA ARG A 229 -6.68 -2.24 21.92
C ARG A 229 -7.02 -3.03 20.66
N GLN A 230 -7.79 -4.10 20.83
CA GLN A 230 -8.17 -4.99 19.73
C GLN A 230 -8.83 -4.25 18.55
N ASP A 231 -9.62 -3.22 18.84
CA ASP A 231 -10.38 -2.43 17.86
C ASP A 231 -9.62 -1.23 17.28
N ASP A 232 -8.45 -0.87 17.80
CA ASP A 232 -7.73 0.33 17.38
C ASP A 232 -7.37 0.28 15.89
N LEU A 233 -6.91 -0.88 15.41
CA LEU A 233 -6.60 -1.05 13.99
C LEU A 233 -7.85 -1.01 13.11
N VAL A 234 -8.97 -1.57 13.58
CA VAL A 234 -10.26 -1.52 12.87
C VAL A 234 -10.69 -0.07 12.71
N ASN A 235 -10.61 0.72 13.78
CA ASN A 235 -10.95 2.14 13.79
C ASN A 235 -10.01 2.97 12.89
N VAL A 236 -8.71 2.69 12.92
CA VAL A 236 -7.74 3.37 12.05
C VAL A 236 -7.97 3.03 10.58
N ILE A 237 -8.22 1.75 10.24
CA ILE A 237 -8.51 1.36 8.86
C ILE A 237 -9.80 2.00 8.38
N TRP A 238 -10.86 1.99 9.18
CA TRP A 238 -12.10 2.67 8.86
C TRP A 238 -11.86 4.14 8.51
N ARG A 239 -11.23 4.90 9.42
CA ARG A 239 -11.04 6.34 9.24
C ARG A 239 -10.19 6.71 8.03
N ASN A 240 -9.23 5.87 7.63
CA ASN A 240 -8.29 6.24 6.58
C ASN A 240 -8.57 5.56 5.23
N VAL A 241 -9.33 4.44 5.21
CA VAL A 241 -9.62 3.69 3.98
C VAL A 241 -11.09 3.80 3.57
N TYR A 242 -12.03 3.73 4.53
CA TYR A 242 -13.47 3.62 4.23
C TYR A 242 -14.25 4.92 4.46
N ALA A 243 -13.95 5.64 5.53
CA ALA A 243 -14.72 6.82 5.94
C ALA A 243 -14.57 7.96 4.93
N ASP A 244 -15.68 8.57 4.53
CA ASP A 244 -15.71 9.84 3.82
C ASP A 244 -15.70 11.01 4.80
N GLU A 245 -15.38 12.20 4.29
CA GLU A 245 -15.39 13.43 5.08
C GLU A 245 -16.77 13.66 5.71
N GLY A 246 -16.82 13.81 7.04
CA GLY A 246 -18.08 13.96 7.79
C GLY A 246 -18.75 12.66 8.20
N SER A 247 -18.13 11.49 7.99
CA SER A 247 -18.64 10.22 8.51
C SER A 247 -18.48 10.16 10.03
N GLU A 248 -19.60 10.22 10.75
CA GLU A 248 -19.63 10.17 12.23
C GLU A 248 -19.55 8.73 12.75
N ALA A 249 -20.20 7.78 12.07
CA ALA A 249 -20.31 6.38 12.49
C ALA A 249 -19.89 5.41 11.38
N MET A 250 -19.38 4.26 11.80
CA MET A 250 -19.07 3.15 10.92
C MET A 250 -20.36 2.49 10.44
N ASP A 251 -20.53 2.37 9.13
CA ASP A 251 -21.65 1.63 8.53
C ASP A 251 -21.58 0.15 8.95
N ALA A 252 -22.66 -0.35 9.55
CA ALA A 252 -22.80 -1.74 9.98
C ALA A 252 -22.57 -2.73 8.83
N ALA A 253 -22.93 -2.38 7.59
CA ALA A 253 -22.71 -3.22 6.42
C ALA A 253 -21.22 -3.35 6.05
N ALA A 254 -20.41 -2.32 6.32
CA ALA A 254 -18.98 -2.30 6.00
C ALA A 254 -18.11 -2.95 7.09
N VAL A 255 -18.63 -3.12 8.33
CA VAL A 255 -17.88 -3.69 9.46
C VAL A 255 -17.15 -4.99 9.12
N PRO A 256 -17.77 -6.00 8.47
CA PRO A 256 -17.08 -7.26 8.19
C PRO A 256 -15.87 -7.10 7.25
N ALA A 257 -15.97 -6.21 6.26
CA ALA A 257 -14.89 -5.94 5.31
C ALA A 257 -13.73 -5.18 5.98
N ILE A 258 -14.05 -4.21 6.85
CA ILE A 258 -13.05 -3.47 7.62
C ILE A 258 -12.30 -4.40 8.58
N GLN A 259 -13.02 -5.27 9.27
CA GLN A 259 -12.41 -6.28 10.14
C GLN A 259 -11.55 -7.27 9.33
N ALA A 260 -11.97 -7.66 8.13
CA ALA A 260 -11.18 -8.50 7.25
C ALA A 260 -9.89 -7.82 6.81
N LEU A 261 -9.94 -6.53 6.44
CA LEU A 261 -8.75 -5.75 6.09
C LEU A 261 -7.83 -5.58 7.32
N ALA A 262 -8.37 -5.37 8.51
CA ALA A 262 -7.57 -5.33 9.76
C ALA A 262 -6.87 -6.67 10.05
N ARG A 263 -7.57 -7.80 9.86
CA ARG A 263 -6.97 -9.14 9.97
C ARG A 263 -5.87 -9.33 8.94
N TYR A 264 -6.12 -8.98 7.68
CA TYR A 264 -5.11 -9.01 6.62
C TYR A 264 -3.88 -8.18 7.02
N THR A 265 -4.06 -6.92 7.44
CA THR A 265 -2.97 -6.04 7.84
C THR A 265 -2.12 -6.60 8.97
N ARG A 266 -2.74 -7.12 10.05
CA ARG A 266 -1.99 -7.77 11.14
C ARG A 266 -1.23 -8.99 10.64
N ARG A 267 -1.91 -9.85 9.88
CA ARG A 267 -1.31 -11.06 9.34
C ARG A 267 -0.13 -10.74 8.43
N GLU A 268 -0.27 -9.79 7.51
CA GLU A 268 0.82 -9.38 6.61
C GLU A 268 2.00 -8.80 7.39
N ALA A 269 1.75 -7.98 8.42
CA ALA A 269 2.82 -7.47 9.28
C ALA A 269 3.61 -8.62 9.93
N THR A 270 2.92 -9.63 10.48
CA THR A 270 3.57 -10.83 11.03
C THR A 270 4.26 -11.69 9.98
N CYS A 271 3.66 -11.86 8.80
CA CYS A 271 4.27 -12.64 7.72
C CYS A 271 5.54 -11.96 7.19
N LEU A 272 5.54 -10.63 7.10
CA LEU A 272 6.70 -9.82 6.74
C LEU A 272 7.80 -9.92 7.80
N SER A 273 7.47 -9.89 9.10
CA SER A 273 8.48 -10.09 10.16
C SER A 273 9.12 -11.47 10.13
N LEU A 274 8.40 -12.49 9.62
CA LEU A 274 8.93 -13.84 9.38
C LEU A 274 9.69 -13.97 8.05
N THR A 275 9.61 -12.97 7.18
CA THR A 275 10.30 -12.96 5.88
C THR A 275 11.75 -12.55 6.07
N ASP A 276 12.66 -13.31 5.45
CA ASP A 276 14.09 -13.10 5.60
C ASP A 276 14.55 -11.78 4.94
N LYS A 277 15.68 -11.28 5.43
CA LYS A 277 16.28 -10.03 4.96
C LYS A 277 16.57 -10.04 3.47
N GLU A 278 17.07 -11.14 2.93
CA GLU A 278 17.47 -11.22 1.52
C GLU A 278 16.26 -11.05 0.61
N ALA A 279 15.17 -11.77 0.89
CA ALA A 279 13.90 -11.64 0.19
C ALA A 279 13.33 -10.22 0.28
N MET A 280 13.43 -9.55 1.44
CA MET A 280 12.99 -8.17 1.62
C MET A 280 13.80 -7.17 0.78
N PHE A 281 15.13 -7.34 0.68
CA PHE A 281 16.00 -6.43 -0.07
C PHE A 281 16.01 -6.70 -1.58
N SER A 282 15.77 -7.95 -2.00
CA SER A 282 15.69 -8.29 -3.42
C SER A 282 14.28 -8.12 -4.01
N GLY A 283 13.25 -8.02 -3.17
CA GLY A 283 11.85 -8.03 -3.59
C GLY A 283 11.33 -9.42 -3.99
N ASN A 284 12.03 -10.49 -3.57
CA ASN A 284 11.62 -11.88 -3.78
C ASN A 284 10.63 -12.34 -2.70
N PHE A 285 9.58 -11.54 -2.50
CA PHE A 285 8.43 -11.89 -1.68
C PHE A 285 7.14 -11.57 -2.43
N LYS A 286 6.01 -12.09 -1.94
CA LYS A 286 4.69 -11.79 -2.50
C LYS A 286 3.68 -11.67 -1.36
N PHE A 287 2.93 -10.57 -1.34
CA PHE A 287 1.80 -10.38 -0.44
C PHE A 287 0.78 -11.52 -0.58
N THR A 288 0.07 -11.81 0.51
CA THR A 288 -0.91 -12.89 0.54
C THR A 288 -1.98 -12.70 -0.55
N ALA A 289 -2.28 -13.78 -1.28
CA ALA A 289 -3.34 -13.78 -2.26
C ALA A 289 -4.71 -13.64 -1.56
N LEU A 290 -5.55 -12.75 -2.08
CA LEU A 290 -6.85 -12.43 -1.47
C LEU A 290 -7.94 -13.41 -1.89
N LEU A 291 -7.80 -14.00 -3.09
CA LEU A 291 -8.64 -15.08 -3.58
C LEU A 291 -7.76 -16.32 -3.82
N PRO A 292 -8.29 -17.53 -3.58
CA PRO A 292 -7.61 -18.75 -3.98
C PRO A 292 -7.43 -18.73 -5.49
N ASN A 293 -6.21 -19.03 -5.97
CA ASN A 293 -5.95 -19.08 -7.41
C ASN A 293 -6.88 -20.12 -8.04
N SER A 294 -7.78 -19.70 -8.94
CA SER A 294 -8.27 -20.64 -9.95
C SER A 294 -7.05 -21.09 -10.76
N PRO A 295 -6.82 -22.40 -10.93
CA PRO A 295 -5.73 -22.88 -11.77
C PRO A 295 -5.91 -22.29 -13.17
N SER A 296 -4.90 -21.53 -13.62
CA SER A 296 -4.82 -21.11 -15.03
C SER A 296 -4.87 -22.38 -15.89
N PRO A 297 -5.72 -22.46 -16.93
CA PRO A 297 -5.73 -23.62 -17.81
C PRO A 297 -4.33 -23.77 -18.39
N ALA A 298 -3.64 -24.84 -17.99
CA ALA A 298 -2.35 -25.19 -18.56
C ALA A 298 -2.51 -25.24 -20.07
N LYS A 299 -1.72 -24.45 -20.81
CA LYS A 299 -1.63 -24.61 -22.26
C LYS A 299 -1.22 -26.06 -22.52
N PRO A 300 -1.99 -26.84 -23.30
CA PRO A 300 -1.55 -28.15 -23.70
C PRO A 300 -0.23 -27.99 -24.47
N VAL A 301 0.82 -28.62 -23.95
CA VAL A 301 2.06 -28.82 -24.69
C VAL A 301 1.68 -29.70 -25.87
N ARG A 302 1.90 -29.18 -27.09
CA ARG A 302 1.72 -29.91 -28.34
C ARG A 302 3.10 -30.25 -28.89
#